data_AF-A0A5R1NHX5-F1
#
_entry.id   AF-A0A5R1NHX5-F1
#
_cell.length_a   1.000
_cell.length_b   1.000
_cell.length_c   1.000
_cell.angle_alpha   90.00
_cell.angle_beta   90.00
_cell.angle_gamma   90.00
#
_symmetry.space_group_name_H-M   'P 1'
#
loop_
_entity.id
_entity.type
_entity.pdbx_description
1 polymer ?
#
loop_
_entity_poly.entity_id
_entity_poly.type
_entity_poly.pdbx_seq_one_letter_code
_entity_poly.pdbx_strand_id
1 'polypeptide(L)'
;MVRSWLERRIARAEAERAILPISDTLLDEIGPIDLTEENHESEERWQVASELSILESEMAGSRFWRLDGEGERYRAEAIERIRSLLPEVLNLHLTQTAAVLNKITTLLSNIDNR
;
A
#
# COMPACT_ATOMS: atom_id res chain seq x y z
N MET A 1 3.26 -16.51 25.19
CA MET A 1 2.53 -16.68 23.90
C MET A 1 1.31 -15.77 23.74
N VAL A 2 0.57 -15.37 24.79
CA VAL A 2 -0.62 -14.48 24.65
C VAL A 2 -0.26 -13.01 24.29
N ARG A 3 0.92 -12.50 24.69
CA ARG A 3 1.37 -11.12 24.37
C ARG A 3 1.58 -10.89 22.86
N SER A 4 2.23 -11.82 22.16
CA SER A 4 2.43 -11.72 20.70
C SER A 4 1.10 -11.65 19.94
N TRP A 5 0.10 -12.47 20.31
CA TRP A 5 -1.19 -12.45 19.59
C TRP A 5 -1.98 -11.14 19.75
N LEU A 6 -1.95 -10.53 20.94
CA LEU A 6 -2.58 -9.22 21.16
C LEU A 6 -1.84 -8.12 20.41
N GLU A 7 -0.50 -8.14 20.42
CA GLU A 7 0.34 -7.18 19.70
C GLU A 7 0.11 -7.25 18.19
N ARG A 8 0.03 -8.47 17.62
CA ARG A 8 -0.31 -8.67 16.20
C ARG A 8 -1.70 -8.14 15.83
N ARG A 9 -2.68 -8.27 16.73
CA ARG A 9 -4.03 -7.70 16.51
C ARG A 9 -4.06 -6.18 16.55
N ILE A 10 -3.29 -5.56 17.44
CA ILE A 10 -3.16 -4.10 17.49
C ILE A 10 -2.48 -3.60 16.20
N ALA A 11 -1.36 -4.21 15.82
CA ALA A 11 -0.64 -3.86 14.59
C ALA A 11 -1.51 -4.02 13.34
N ARG A 12 -2.34 -5.08 13.29
CA ARG A 12 -3.35 -5.26 12.24
C ARG A 12 -4.34 -4.10 12.18
N ALA A 13 -4.94 -3.72 13.31
CA ALA A 13 -5.93 -2.64 13.34
C ALA A 13 -5.32 -1.29 12.93
N GLU A 14 -4.05 -1.05 13.25
CA GLU A 14 -3.31 0.13 12.80
C GLU A 14 -3.04 0.09 11.28
N ALA A 15 -2.66 -1.07 10.75
CA ALA A 15 -2.44 -1.28 9.32
C ALA A 15 -3.73 -1.11 8.50
N GLU A 16 -4.83 -1.72 8.94
CA GLU A 16 -6.15 -1.59 8.28
C GLU A 16 -6.56 -0.12 8.13
N ARG A 17 -6.33 0.71 9.16
CA ARG A 17 -6.61 2.16 9.10
C ARG A 17 -5.71 2.92 8.13
N ALA A 18 -4.47 2.48 7.95
CA ALA A 18 -3.48 3.15 7.12
C ALA A 18 -3.61 2.82 5.62
N ILE A 19 -4.35 1.77 5.27
CA ILE A 19 -4.57 1.32 3.89
C ILE A 19 -5.74 2.04 3.22
N LEU A 20 -6.78 2.40 3.99
CA LEU A 20 -7.95 3.14 3.47
C LEU A 20 -7.64 4.44 2.70
N PRO A 21 -6.59 5.22 3.01
CA PRO A 21 -6.32 6.47 2.30
C PRO A 21 -5.40 6.34 1.09
N ILE A 22 -5.00 5.15 0.61
CA ILE A 22 -4.04 5.04 -0.53
C ILE A 22 -4.62 5.72 -1.77
N SER A 23 -5.82 5.33 -2.20
CA SER A 23 -6.52 5.95 -3.33
C SER A 23 -6.81 7.43 -3.10
N ASP A 24 -7.23 7.82 -1.89
CA ASP A 24 -7.52 9.22 -1.56
C ASP A 24 -6.26 10.10 -1.70
N THR A 25 -5.12 9.64 -1.17
CA THR A 25 -3.84 10.37 -1.23
C THR A 25 -3.35 10.51 -2.67
N LEU A 26 -3.52 9.47 -3.48
CA LEU A 26 -3.17 9.50 -4.90
C LEU A 26 -4.02 10.51 -5.68
N LEU A 27 -5.34 10.53 -5.43
CA LEU A 27 -6.27 11.45 -6.08
C LEU A 27 -5.96 12.91 -5.72
N ASP A 28 -5.60 13.16 -4.46
CA ASP A 28 -5.21 14.49 -3.99
C ASP A 28 -3.92 15.00 -4.66
N GLU A 29 -2.97 14.11 -4.96
CA GLU A 29 -1.68 14.49 -5.57
C GLU A 29 -1.71 14.59 -7.10
N ILE A 30 -2.45 13.72 -7.78
CA ILE A 30 -2.59 13.76 -9.24
C ILE A 30 -3.54 14.89 -9.66
N GLY A 31 -4.49 15.26 -8.80
CA GLY A 31 -5.50 16.27 -9.12
C GLY A 31 -6.42 15.85 -10.28
N PRO A 32 -7.23 16.76 -10.82
CA PRO A 32 -8.08 16.46 -11.97
C PRO A 32 -7.22 16.08 -13.18
N ILE A 33 -7.50 14.92 -13.77
CA ILE A 33 -6.80 14.44 -14.97
C ILE A 33 -7.09 15.42 -16.12
N ASP A 34 -6.05 16.14 -16.55
CA ASP A 34 -6.12 16.95 -17.77
C ASP A 34 -5.97 16.02 -18.98
N LEU A 35 -7.08 15.74 -19.66
CA LEU A 35 -7.14 14.88 -20.85
C LEU A 35 -6.41 15.48 -22.06
N THR A 36 -5.78 16.65 -21.91
CA THR A 36 -5.01 17.34 -22.96
C THR A 36 -3.50 17.14 -22.86
N GLU A 37 -2.97 16.50 -21.80
CA GLU A 37 -1.53 16.24 -21.63
C GLU A 37 -0.99 15.15 -22.60
N GLU A 38 0.15 15.42 -23.24
CA GLU A 38 0.82 14.56 -24.22
C GLU A 38 1.36 13.24 -23.61
N ASN A 39 0.56 12.19 -23.74
CA ASN A 39 0.81 10.74 -23.97
C ASN A 39 1.93 9.93 -23.27
N HIS A 40 2.90 10.46 -22.53
CA HIS A 40 3.91 9.63 -21.82
C HIS A 40 3.84 9.76 -20.29
N GLU A 41 3.79 10.97 -19.76
CA GLU A 41 3.65 11.19 -18.31
C GLU A 41 2.28 10.69 -17.80
N SER A 42 1.26 10.75 -18.65
CA SER A 42 -0.08 10.18 -18.41
C SER A 42 -0.02 8.66 -18.29
N GLU A 43 0.73 7.96 -19.15
CA GLU A 43 0.82 6.49 -19.14
C GLU A 43 1.52 5.96 -17.89
N GLU A 44 2.63 6.58 -17.45
CA GLU A 44 3.31 6.23 -16.20
C GLU A 44 2.40 6.46 -14.98
N ARG A 45 1.68 7.59 -14.94
CA ARG A 45 0.69 7.86 -13.87
C ARG A 45 -0.44 6.83 -13.85
N TRP A 46 -0.95 6.42 -15.02
CA TRP A 46 -1.97 5.37 -15.11
C TRP A 46 -1.47 4.02 -14.64
N GLN A 47 -0.24 3.66 -14.99
CA GLN A 47 0.38 2.42 -14.53
C GLN A 47 0.53 2.40 -13.01
N VAL A 48 1.08 3.47 -12.43
CA VAL A 48 1.22 3.59 -10.96
C VAL A 48 -0.15 3.56 -10.28
N ALA A 49 -1.16 4.27 -10.81
CA ALA A 49 -2.51 4.24 -10.28
C ALA A 49 -3.14 2.84 -10.33
N SER A 50 -2.95 2.12 -11.43
CA SER A 50 -3.42 0.73 -11.59
C SER A 50 -2.76 -0.19 -10.57
N GLU A 51 -1.44 -0.09 -10.38
CA GLU A 51 -0.70 -0.89 -9.41
C GLU A 51 -1.15 -0.61 -7.97
N LEU A 52 -1.36 0.66 -7.61
CA LEU A 52 -1.89 1.06 -6.30
C LEU A 52 -3.31 0.53 -6.07
N SER A 53 -4.18 0.58 -7.08
CA SER A 53 -5.54 0.04 -6.99
C SER A 53 -5.56 -1.48 -6.81
N ILE A 54 -4.66 -2.21 -7.48
CA ILE A 54 -4.53 -3.66 -7.31
C ILE A 54 -4.05 -3.97 -5.88
N LEU A 55 -3.01 -3.26 -5.42
CA LEU A 55 -2.47 -3.43 -4.08
C LEU A 55 -3.55 -3.18 -3.01
N GLU A 56 -4.31 -2.09 -3.12
CA GLU A 56 -5.41 -1.78 -2.21
C GLU A 56 -6.48 -2.88 -2.21
N SER A 57 -6.85 -3.39 -3.39
CA SER A 57 -7.82 -4.48 -3.54
C SER A 57 -7.36 -5.78 -2.89
N GLU A 58 -6.08 -6.14 -3.05
CA GLU A 58 -5.47 -7.31 -2.41
C GLU A 58 -5.48 -7.17 -0.88
N MET A 59 -5.14 -5.98 -0.39
CA MET A 59 -5.12 -5.67 1.05
C MET A 59 -6.52 -5.57 1.67
N ALA A 60 -7.57 -5.30 0.89
CA ALA A 60 -8.96 -5.33 1.38
C ALA A 60 -9.46 -6.76 1.65
N GLY A 61 -8.81 -7.78 1.07
CA GLY A 61 -9.23 -9.18 1.17
C GLY A 61 -9.06 -9.77 2.57
N SER A 62 -10.06 -10.52 3.06
CA SER A 62 -10.01 -11.14 4.40
C SER A 62 -8.88 -12.16 4.58
N ARG A 63 -8.38 -12.76 3.49
CA ARG A 63 -7.23 -13.68 3.51
C ARG A 63 -5.92 -12.98 3.83
N PHE A 64 -5.75 -11.74 3.35
CA PHE A 64 -4.57 -10.91 3.62
C PHE A 64 -4.35 -10.70 5.13
N TRP A 65 -5.45 -10.58 5.88
CA TRP A 65 -5.43 -10.28 7.32
C TRP A 65 -5.43 -11.49 8.25
N ARG A 66 -5.27 -12.70 7.70
CA ARG A 66 -5.11 -13.89 8.53
C ARG A 66 -3.79 -13.82 9.28
N LEU A 67 -3.80 -14.25 10.55
CA LEU A 67 -2.61 -14.30 11.42
C LEU A 67 -1.95 -15.69 11.39
N ASP A 68 -2.00 -16.33 10.22
CA ASP A 68 -1.36 -17.60 9.91
C ASP A 68 -0.31 -17.39 8.79
N GLY A 69 0.34 -18.48 8.37
CA GLY A 69 1.34 -18.42 7.31
C GLY A 69 0.79 -18.04 5.94
N GLU A 70 -0.51 -18.19 5.69
CA GLU A 70 -1.14 -17.75 4.43
C GLU A 70 -1.21 -16.22 4.39
N GLY A 71 -1.72 -15.60 5.46
CA GLY A 71 -1.77 -14.14 5.56
C GLY A 71 -0.38 -13.50 5.62
N GLU A 72 0.59 -14.13 6.28
CA GLU A 72 1.99 -13.69 6.30
C GLU A 72 2.60 -13.66 4.89
N ARG A 73 2.35 -14.69 4.08
CA ARG A 73 2.81 -14.73 2.69
C ARG A 73 2.22 -13.58 1.86
N TYR A 74 0.92 -13.32 1.98
CA TYR A 74 0.28 -12.21 1.27
C TYR A 74 0.83 -10.84 1.69
N ARG A 75 1.11 -10.63 2.98
CA ARG A 75 1.73 -9.39 3.46
C ARG A 75 3.16 -9.22 2.96
N ALA A 76 3.95 -10.30 2.91
CA ALA A 76 5.29 -10.28 2.34
C ALA A 76 5.27 -9.93 0.84
N GLU A 77 4.36 -10.52 0.06
CA GLU A 77 4.16 -10.21 -1.36
C GLU A 77 3.78 -8.72 -1.56
N ALA A 78 2.89 -8.18 -0.74
CA ALA A 78 2.52 -6.77 -0.78
C ALA A 78 3.69 -5.83 -0.42
N ILE A 79 4.51 -6.17 0.58
CA ILE A 79 5.70 -5.39 0.93
C ILE A 79 6.69 -5.34 -0.24
N GLU A 80 6.95 -6.47 -0.90
CA GLU A 80 7.85 -6.50 -2.07
C GLU A 80 7.30 -5.67 -3.23
N ARG A 81 5.98 -5.74 -3.49
CA ARG A 81 5.34 -4.92 -4.52
C ARG A 81 5.40 -3.42 -4.21
N ILE A 82 5.23 -3.03 -2.94
CA ILE A 82 5.41 -1.63 -2.52
C ILE A 82 6.85 -1.19 -2.77
N ARG A 83 7.84 -2.03 -2.44
CA ARG A 83 9.27 -1.72 -2.66
C ARG A 83 9.61 -1.56 -4.14
N SER A 84 9.00 -2.34 -5.02
CA SER A 84 9.20 -2.18 -6.47
C SER A 84 8.52 -0.94 -7.03
N LEU A 85 7.37 -0.54 -6.48
CA LEU A 85 6.57 0.60 -6.95
C LEU A 85 7.08 1.95 -6.44
N LEU A 86 7.70 1.99 -5.25
CA LEU A 86 8.19 3.22 -4.60
C LEU A 86 9.07 4.11 -5.51
N PRO A 87 10.04 3.58 -6.28
CA PRO A 87 10.84 4.39 -7.20
C PRO A 87 10.00 5.15 -8.24
N GLU A 88 8.97 4.49 -8.80
CA GLU A 88 8.09 5.09 -9.81
C GLU A 88 7.22 6.19 -9.19
N VAL A 89 6.66 5.92 -8.01
CA VAL A 89 5.88 6.91 -7.23
C VAL A 89 6.72 8.16 -6.91
N LEU A 90 7.98 7.97 -6.53
CA LEU A 90 8.90 9.08 -6.24
C LEU A 90 9.31 9.85 -7.51
N ASN A 91 9.47 9.17 -8.64
CA ASN A 91 9.76 9.79 -9.94
C ASN A 91 8.62 10.71 -10.39
N LEU A 92 7.38 10.33 -10.09
CA LEU A 92 6.18 11.12 -10.33
C LEU A 92 5.94 12.21 -9.27
N HIS A 93 6.87 12.42 -8.34
CA HIS A 93 6.78 13.40 -7.25
C HIS A 93 5.58 13.23 -6.30
N LEU A 94 4.98 12.02 -6.26
CA LEU A 94 3.85 11.65 -5.40
C LEU A 94 4.32 11.38 -3.96
N THR A 95 4.75 12.45 -3.30
CA THR A 95 5.49 12.41 -2.04
C THR A 95 4.62 11.92 -0.87
N GLN A 96 3.35 12.29 -0.84
CA GLN A 96 2.41 11.85 0.19
C GLN A 96 2.07 10.36 0.01
N THR A 97 1.82 9.93 -1.22
CA THR A 97 1.60 8.53 -1.57
C THR A 97 2.81 7.69 -1.16
N ALA A 98 4.03 8.13 -1.48
CA ALA A 98 5.26 7.47 -1.04
C ALA A 98 5.36 7.37 0.50
N ALA A 99 4.96 8.41 1.24
CA ALA A 99 4.94 8.39 2.71
C ALA A 99 3.93 7.36 3.27
N VAL A 100 2.73 7.28 2.67
CA VAL A 100 1.70 6.29 3.02
C VAL A 100 2.21 4.86 2.77
N LEU A 101 2.81 4.60 1.62
CA LEU A 101 3.38 3.29 1.26
C LEU A 101 4.49 2.85 2.23
N ASN A 102 5.37 3.77 2.63
CA ASN A 102 6.41 3.50 3.63
C ASN A 102 5.80 3.18 5.01
N LYS A 103 4.75 3.91 5.41
CA LYS A 103 4.02 3.64 6.65
C LYS A 103 3.36 2.26 6.64
N ILE A 104 2.70 1.90 5.54
CA ILE A 104 2.08 0.57 5.37
C ILE A 104 3.13 -0.53 5.50
N THR A 105 4.25 -0.41 4.77
CA THR A 105 5.35 -1.39 4.82
C THR A 105 5.84 -1.63 6.26
N THR A 106 5.99 -0.53 7.03
CA THR A 106 6.39 -0.59 8.44
C THR A 106 5.34 -1.32 9.29
N LEU A 107 4.05 -0.99 9.10
CA LEU A 107 2.95 -1.58 9.86
C LEU A 107 2.78 -3.08 9.56
N LEU A 108 2.84 -3.48 8.28
CA LEU A 108 2.77 -4.88 7.87
C LEU A 108 3.94 -5.68 8.46
N SER A 109 5.17 -5.15 8.39
CA SER A 109 6.35 -5.78 8.97
C SER A 109 6.21 -5.97 10.50
N ASN A 110 5.52 -5.06 11.19
CA ASN A 110 5.28 -5.18 12.63
C ASN A 110 4.25 -6.26 12.98
N ILE A 111 3.34 -6.62 12.08
CA ILE A 111 2.39 -7.72 12.27
C ILE A 111 3.12 -9.07 12.25
N ASP A 112 4.19 -9.20 11.47
CA ASP A 112 4.85 -10.48 11.23
C ASP A 112 6.10 -10.71 12.10
N ASN A 113 6.80 -9.65 12.49
CA ASN A 113 8.02 -9.74 13.32
C ASN A 113 7.78 -9.88 14.85
N ARG A 114 6.53 -10.03 15.33
CA ARG A 114 6.17 -9.96 16.77
C ARG A 114 5.38 -11.16 17.29
#